data_AF-A0AAV5Y7X1-F1
#
_entry.id   AF-A0AAV5Y7X1-F1
#
_cell.length_a   1.000
_cell.length_b   1.000
_cell.length_c   1.000
_cell.angle_alpha   90.00
_cell.angle_beta   90.00
_cell.angle_gamma   90.00
#
_symmetry.space_group_name_H-M   'P 1'
#
loop_
_entity.id
_entity.type
_entity.pdbx_description
1 polymer ?
#
loop_
_entity_poly.entity_id
_entity_poly.type
_entity_poly.pdbx_seq_one_letter_code
_entity_poly.pdbx_strand_id
1 'polypeptide(L)' 'MVDFTLTDEQRALREMAHDFAANEIRPVAWEHDRDGSWPEPVLKKAWELGLMNSHIPEEYGGPGVSY' A
#
# COMPACT_ATOMS: atom_id res chain seq x y z
N MET A 1 -9.59 -23.11 18.44
CA MET A 1 -9.93 -22.79 17.04
C MET A 1 -9.26 -21.46 16.72
N VAL A 2 -8.61 -21.33 15.57
CA VAL A 2 -8.05 -20.04 15.10
C VAL A 2 -9.18 -19.27 14.43
N ASP A 3 -9.31 -17.98 14.73
CA ASP A 3 -10.23 -17.05 14.06
C ASP A 3 -9.46 -16.32 12.95
N PHE A 4 -10.06 -16.25 11.76
CA PHE A 4 -9.49 -15.64 10.57
C PHE A 4 -10.20 -14.33 10.17
N THR A 5 -11.12 -13.87 11.01
CA THR A 5 -11.78 -12.59 10.82
C THR A 5 -10.75 -11.47 10.96
N LEU A 6 -10.70 -10.57 9.98
CA LEU A 6 -9.82 -9.40 10.06
C LEU A 6 -10.18 -8.53 11.27
N THR A 7 -9.19 -7.88 11.87
CA THR A 7 -9.43 -6.79 12.82
C THR A 7 -9.99 -5.56 12.10
N ASP A 8 -10.51 -4.59 12.84
CA ASP A 8 -10.95 -3.31 12.25
C ASP A 8 -9.79 -2.56 11.59
N GLU A 9 -8.60 -2.60 12.20
CA GLU A 9 -7.38 -2.01 11.63
C GLU A 9 -6.98 -2.68 10.31
N GLN A 10 -7.02 -4.02 10.25
CA GLN A 10 -6.74 -4.75 9.01
C GLN A 10 -7.79 -4.47 7.91
N ARG A 11 -9.07 -4.31 8.29
CA ARG A 11 -10.12 -3.90 7.35
C ARG A 11 -9.86 -2.51 6.78
N ALA A 12 -9.52 -1.54 7.64
CA ALA A 12 -9.21 -0.18 7.23
C ALA A 12 -7.97 -0.12 6.32
N LEU A 13 -6.92 -0.86 6.65
CA LEU A 13 -5.72 -0.96 5.81
C LEU A 13 -6.06 -1.54 4.42
N ARG A 14 -6.89 -2.58 4.37
CA ARG A 14 -7.34 -3.18 3.11
C ARG A 14 -8.12 -2.18 2.25
N GLU A 15 -9.02 -1.42 2.85
CA GLU A 15 -9.81 -0.39 2.15
C GLU A 15 -8.92 0.73 1.61
N MET A 16 -8.00 1.25 2.43
CA MET A 16 -7.02 2.25 2.01
C MET A 16 -6.15 1.76 0.84
N ALA A 17 -5.66 0.52 0.91
CA ALA A 17 -4.85 -0.08 -0.16
C ALA A 17 -5.65 -0.24 -1.47
N HIS A 18 -6.93 -0.65 -1.37
CA HIS A 18 -7.82 -0.78 -2.51
C HIS A 18 -8.05 0.57 -3.19
N ASP A 19 -8.39 1.61 -2.42
CA ASP A 19 -8.70 2.92 -2.95
C ASP A 19 -7.46 3.60 -3.54
N PHE A 20 -6.29 3.42 -2.92
CA PHE A 20 -5.03 3.86 -3.49
C PHE A 20 -4.76 3.18 -4.85
N ALA A 21 -4.93 1.86 -4.93
CA ALA A 21 -4.73 1.14 -6.19
C ALA A 21 -5.73 1.57 -7.28
N ALA A 22 -6.98 1.82 -6.92
CA ALA A 22 -8.01 2.25 -7.86
C ALA A 22 -7.78 3.68 -8.39
N ASN A 23 -7.36 4.60 -7.53
CA ASN A 23 -7.29 6.02 -7.86
C ASN A 23 -5.89 6.47 -8.33
N GLU A 24 -4.83 5.81 -7.88
CA GLU A 24 -3.45 6.28 -8.13
C GLU A 24 -2.66 5.34 -9.04
N ILE A 25 -2.87 4.02 -8.94
CA ILE A 25 -2.13 3.04 -9.76
C ILE A 25 -2.87 2.79 -11.09
N ARG A 26 -4.15 2.39 -11.02
CA ARG A 26 -4.92 1.95 -12.19
C ARG A 26 -4.94 2.96 -13.36
N PRO A 27 -5.06 4.29 -13.14
CA PRO A 27 -5.12 5.23 -14.25
C PRO A 27 -3.84 5.31 -15.10
N VAL A 28 -2.69 5.04 -14.49
CA VAL A 28 -1.37 5.18 -15.14
C VAL A 28 -0.69 3.84 -15.45
N ALA A 29 -1.24 2.73 -14.94
CA ALA A 29 -0.63 1.40 -15.03
C ALA A 29 -0.32 0.97 -16.48
N TRP A 30 -1.25 1.22 -17.41
CA TRP A 30 -1.07 0.83 -18.82
C TRP A 30 0.08 1.58 -19.49
N GLU A 31 0.21 2.89 -19.24
CA GLU A 31 1.28 3.70 -19.82
C GLU A 31 2.65 3.25 -19.30
N HIS A 32 2.76 3.02 -18.00
CA HIS A 32 3.99 2.51 -17.38
C HIS A 32 4.36 1.10 -17.87
N ASP A 33 3.38 0.21 -18.06
CA ASP A 33 3.61 -1.13 -18.63
C ASP A 33 4.10 -1.05 -20.07
N ARG A 34 3.42 -0.26 -20.91
CA ARG A 34 3.78 -0.07 -22.32
C ARG A 34 5.17 0.52 -22.49
N ASP A 35 5.50 1.54 -21.70
CA ASP A 35 6.73 2.33 -21.87
C ASP A 35 7.89 1.80 -21.01
N GLY A 36 7.64 0.83 -20.13
CA GLY A 36 8.61 0.32 -19.15
C GLY A 36 9.12 1.41 -18.21
N SER A 37 8.31 2.44 -17.95
CA SER A 37 8.73 3.65 -17.25
C SER A 37 8.52 3.55 -15.74
N TRP A 38 9.31 4.32 -14.98
CA TRP A 38 9.31 4.28 -13.53
C TRP A 38 8.22 5.19 -12.92
N PRO A 39 7.26 4.66 -12.14
CA PRO A 39 6.13 5.42 -11.60
C PRO A 39 6.49 6.16 -10.28
N GLU A 40 7.53 7.00 -10.30
CA GLU A 40 8.01 7.75 -9.12
C GLU A 40 6.90 8.44 -8.30
N PRO A 41 5.92 9.16 -8.91
CA PRO A 41 4.90 9.86 -8.14
C PRO A 41 3.98 8.92 -7.36
N VAL A 42 3.64 7.77 -7.96
CA VAL A 42 2.80 6.75 -7.32
C VAL A 42 3.53 6.13 -6.14
N LEU A 43 4.81 5.77 -6.33
CA LEU A 43 5.61 5.15 -5.28
C LEU A 43 5.84 6.09 -4.10
N LYS A 44 6.14 7.37 -4.38
CA LYS A 44 6.27 8.38 -3.34
C LYS A 44 4.99 8.51 -2.50
N LYS A 45 3.83 8.54 -3.16
CA LYS A 45 2.54 8.61 -2.46
C LYS A 45 2.24 7.34 -1.65
N ALA A 46 2.56 6.15 -2.19
CA ALA A 46 2.43 4.90 -1.45
C ALA A 46 3.27 4.89 -0.17
N TRP A 47 4.49 5.45 -0.24
CA TRP A 47 5.38 5.60 0.92
C TRP A 47 4.79 6.55 1.97
N GLU A 48 4.29 7.73 1.56
CA GLU A 48 3.68 8.71 2.45
C GLU A 48 2.42 8.17 3.16
N LEU A 49 1.68 7.25 2.51
CA LEU A 49 0.51 6.58 3.08
C LEU A 49 0.85 5.35 3.94
N GLY A 50 2.12 4.99 4.08
CA GLY A 50 2.53 3.80 4.84
C GLY A 50 2.14 2.47 4.18
N LEU A 51 1.87 2.46 2.87
CA LEU A 51 1.52 1.25 2.11
C LEU A 51 2.75 0.46 1.63
N MET A 52 3.96 0.91 1.96
CA MET A 52 5.21 0.24 1.64
C MET A 52 5.93 -0.19 2.92
N ASN A 53 6.62 -1.34 2.86
CA ASN A 53 7.49 -1.84 3.94
C ASN A 53 6.77 -1.87 5.31
N SER A 54 5.50 -2.26 5.33
CA SER A 54 4.61 -2.14 6.49
C SER A 54 5.11 -2.84 7.76
N HIS A 55 5.93 -3.88 7.62
CA HIS A 55 6.51 -4.66 8.71
C HIS A 55 7.70 -4.00 9.40
N ILE A 56 8.25 -2.91 8.86
CA ILE A 56 9.40 -2.22 9.44
C ILE A 56 8.96 -1.50 10.71
N PRO A 57 9.66 -1.69 11.85
CA PRO A 57 9.36 -0.98 13.10
C PRO A 57 9.37 0.54 12.97
N GLU A 58 8.58 1.21 13.81
CA GLU A 58 8.50 2.68 13.86
C GLU A 58 9.84 3.34 14.18
N GLU A 59 10.70 2.71 14.99
CA GLU A 59 12.05 3.21 15.31
C GLU A 59 12.94 3.36 14.06
N TYR A 60 12.60 2.66 12.97
CA TYR A 60 13.29 2.73 11.68
C TYR A 60 12.47 3.50 10.62
N GLY A 61 11.40 4.18 11.02
CA GLY A 61 10.53 4.97 10.15
C GLY A 61 9.50 4.17 9.36
N GLY A 62 9.22 2.93 9.77
CA GLY A 62 8.18 2.09 9.17
C GLY A 62 6.85 2.08 9.96
N PRO A 63 5.78 1.48 9.40
CA PRO A 63 4.46 1.46 10.03
C PRO A 63 4.28 0.47 11.19
N GLY A 64 5.22 -0.45 11.44
CA GLY A 64 5.15 -1.41 12.56
C GLY A 64 3.98 -2.42 12.49
N VAL A 65 3.40 -2.65 11.30
CA VAL A 65 2.23 -3.52 11.12
C VAL A 65 2.65 -5.00 11.05
N SER A 66 1.98 -5.88 11.80
CA SER A 66 2.17 -7.32 11.74
C SER A 66 1.16 -8.04 10.85
N TYR A 67 1.52 -9.26 10.42
CA TYR A 67 0.65 -10.18 9.67
C TYR A 67 -0.44 -10.80 10.54
#